data_AF-A0A7J2NMM0-F1
#
_entry.id   AF-A0A7J2NMM0-F1
#
_cell.length_a   1.000
_cell.length_b   1.000
_cell.length_c   1.000
_cell.angle_alpha   90.00
_cell.angle_beta   90.00
_cell.angle_gamma   90.00
#
_symmetry.space_group_name_H-M   'P 1'
#
loop_
_entity.id
_entity.type
_entity.pdbx_description
1 polymer ?
#
loop_
_entity_poly.entity_id
_entity_poly.type
_entity_poly.pdbx_seq_one_letter_code
_entity_poly.pdbx_strand_id
1 'polypeptide(L)'
;DVLDLTLEDILERRLQTLVFQRGLAQSIQQSRQLITHGHIAIDGKRVSTPSYLVLKDEETKIAYAPKSPLTNPDHPVTKAVSIPAEPISQEGNSRE
;
A
#
# COMPACT_ATOMS: atom_id res chain seq x y z
N ASP A 1 -18.86 -17.80 0.19
CA ASP A 1 -19.74 -17.93 -0.99
C ASP A 1 -19.69 -16.67 -1.83
N VAL A 2 -20.18 -16.68 -3.08
CA VAL A 2 -20.28 -15.44 -3.89
C VAL A 2 -21.25 -14.44 -3.26
N LEU A 3 -22.27 -14.94 -2.55
CA LEU A 3 -23.27 -14.15 -1.86
C LEU A 3 -22.77 -13.49 -0.57
N ASP A 4 -21.64 -13.94 -0.03
CA ASP A 4 -21.05 -13.37 1.19
C ASP A 4 -20.15 -12.16 0.89
N LEU A 5 -19.99 -11.78 -0.37
CA LEU A 5 -19.05 -10.74 -0.77
C LEU A 5 -19.53 -9.36 -0.30
N THR A 6 -18.69 -8.68 0.46
CA THR A 6 -18.93 -7.35 1.00
C THR A 6 -18.26 -6.28 0.14
N LEU A 7 -18.65 -5.02 0.36
CA LEU A 7 -17.98 -3.89 -0.29
C LEU A 7 -16.51 -3.76 0.13
N GLU A 8 -16.21 -4.14 1.38
CA GLU A 8 -14.89 -4.10 1.97
C GLU A 8 -13.93 -5.00 1.20
N ASP A 9 -14.37 -6.20 0.80
CA ASP A 9 -13.58 -7.14 -0.02
C ASP A 9 -13.12 -6.50 -1.35
N ILE A 10 -13.97 -5.69 -1.98
CA ILE A 10 -13.64 -5.02 -3.24
C ILE A 10 -12.65 -3.87 -3.00
N LEU A 11 -12.83 -3.13 -1.90
CA LEU A 11 -11.96 -2.01 -1.54
C LEU A 11 -10.57 -2.46 -1.12
N GLU A 12 -10.44 -3.61 -0.49
CA GLU A 12 -9.17 -4.22 -0.11
C GLU A 12 -8.33 -4.64 -1.32
N ARG A 13 -8.97 -5.04 -2.43
CA ARG A 13 -8.28 -5.45 -3.67
C ARG A 13 -7.76 -4.29 -4.52
N ARG A 14 -8.00 -3.04 -4.12
CA ARG A 14 -7.50 -1.86 -4.83
C ARG A 14 -5.99 -1.70 -4.64
N LEU A 15 -5.32 -1.27 -5.69
CA LEU A 15 -3.88 -0.98 -5.68
C LEU A 15 -3.49 -0.03 -4.54
N GLN A 16 -4.30 0.97 -4.25
CA GLN A 16 -4.06 1.90 -3.13
C GLN A 16 -4.01 1.19 -1.77
N THR A 17 -4.96 0.30 -1.50
CA THR A 17 -5.04 -0.42 -0.22
C THR A 17 -3.92 -1.45 -0.11
N LEU A 18 -3.62 -2.15 -1.21
CA LEU A 18 -2.53 -3.12 -1.26
C LEU A 18 -1.16 -2.46 -1.08
N VAL A 19 -0.90 -1.30 -1.67
CA VAL A 19 0.36 -0.55 -1.48
C VAL A 19 0.58 -0.16 -0.02
N PHE A 20 -0.50 0.24 0.67
CA PHE A 20 -0.46 0.54 2.10
C PHE A 20 -0.24 -0.73 2.94
N GLN A 21 -0.97 -1.81 2.69
CA GLN A 21 -0.82 -3.09 3.40
C GLN A 21 0.58 -3.71 3.21
N ARG A 22 1.21 -3.51 2.04
CA ARG A 22 2.59 -3.95 1.77
C ARG A 22 3.67 -3.07 2.40
N GLY A 23 3.29 -2.01 3.11
CA GLY A 23 4.23 -1.10 3.76
C GLY A 23 5.09 -0.28 2.78
N LEU A 24 4.65 -0.11 1.53
CA LEU A 24 5.32 0.77 0.55
C LEU A 24 4.99 2.26 0.79
N ALA A 25 4.02 2.53 1.67
CA ALA A 25 3.61 3.85 2.09
C ALA A 25 3.13 3.80 3.54
N GLN A 26 3.31 4.90 4.27
CA GLN A 26 2.87 5.05 5.65
C GLN A 26 1.37 5.41 5.77
N SER A 27 0.75 5.86 4.68
CA SER A 27 -0.65 6.30 4.67
C SER A 27 -1.33 5.96 3.36
N ILE A 28 -2.66 5.82 3.43
CA ILE A 28 -3.56 5.64 2.29
C ILE A 28 -3.46 6.84 1.31
N GLN A 29 -3.27 8.05 1.83
CA GLN A 29 -3.10 9.25 1.00
C GLN A 29 -1.75 9.25 0.28
N GLN A 30 -0.68 8.89 1.00
CA GLN A 30 0.66 8.76 0.43
C GLN A 30 0.69 7.69 -0.66
N SER A 31 0.03 6.54 -0.44
CA SER A 31 -0.12 5.49 -1.46
C SER A 31 -0.71 6.03 -2.76
N ARG A 32 -1.78 6.83 -2.65
CA ARG A 32 -2.41 7.47 -3.81
C ARG A 32 -1.47 8.45 -4.52
N GLN A 33 -0.70 9.23 -3.77
CA GLN A 33 0.31 10.14 -4.31
C GLN A 33 1.36 9.35 -5.10
N LEU A 34 1.94 8.31 -4.51
CA LEU A 34 2.95 7.46 -5.14
C LEU A 34 2.46 6.82 -6.44
N ILE A 35 1.22 6.32 -6.43
CA ILE A 35 0.58 5.76 -7.63
C ILE A 35 0.40 6.85 -8.69
N THR A 36 -0.21 7.99 -8.35
CA THR A 36 -0.53 9.06 -9.30
C THR A 36 0.72 9.68 -9.94
N HIS A 37 1.81 9.80 -9.18
CA HIS A 37 3.10 10.27 -9.70
C HIS A 37 3.92 9.18 -10.42
N GLY A 38 3.43 7.93 -10.50
CA GLY A 38 4.06 6.87 -11.26
C GLY A 38 5.30 6.25 -10.59
N HIS A 39 5.31 6.26 -9.26
CA HIS A 39 6.36 5.63 -8.44
C HIS A 39 6.11 4.15 -8.16
N ILE A 40 4.92 3.63 -8.49
CA ILE A 40 4.55 2.21 -8.33
C ILE A 40 4.53 1.52 -9.70
N ALA A 41 5.02 0.29 -9.73
CA ALA A 41 4.95 -0.60 -10.89
C ALA A 41 4.46 -2.00 -10.47
N ILE A 42 3.72 -2.64 -11.37
CA ILE A 42 3.28 -4.03 -11.27
C ILE A 42 3.97 -4.78 -12.40
N ASP A 43 4.78 -5.79 -12.10
CA ASP A 43 5.52 -6.57 -13.11
C ASP A 43 6.34 -5.68 -14.08
N GLY A 44 6.93 -4.61 -13.55
CA GLY A 44 7.69 -3.61 -14.31
C GLY A 44 6.85 -2.60 -15.11
N LYS A 45 5.52 -2.78 -15.20
CA LYS A 45 4.61 -1.82 -15.83
C LYS A 45 4.16 -0.76 -14.83
N ARG A 46 4.31 0.52 -15.19
CA ARG A 46 3.86 1.63 -14.35
C ARG A 46 2.35 1.74 -14.37
N VAL A 47 1.75 1.78 -13.19
CA VAL A 47 0.29 1.95 -13.03
C VAL A 47 0.06 3.25 -12.27
N SER A 48 -0.67 4.17 -12.89
CA SER A 48 -1.00 5.48 -12.30
C SER A 48 -2.42 5.57 -11.74
N THR A 49 -3.21 4.49 -11.86
CA THR A 49 -4.60 4.46 -11.43
C THR A 49 -4.74 3.81 -10.04
N PRO A 50 -5.10 4.56 -8.98
CA PRO A 50 -5.22 4.01 -7.62
C PRO A 50 -6.42 3.07 -7.44
N SER A 51 -7.43 3.18 -8.31
CA SER A 51 -8.62 2.31 -8.32
C SER A 51 -8.40 0.99 -9.08
N TYR A 52 -7.17 0.71 -9.52
CA TYR A 52 -6.86 -0.53 -10.20
C TYR A 52 -7.09 -1.74 -9.27
N LEU A 53 -7.90 -2.71 -9.71
CA LEU A 53 -8.13 -3.96 -9.01
C LEU A 53 -7.00 -4.93 -9.38
N VAL A 54 -6.15 -5.23 -8.41
CA VAL A 54 -4.96 -6.06 -8.65
C VAL A 54 -5.38 -7.53 -8.68
N LEU A 55 -4.84 -8.31 -9.62
CA LEU A 55 -5.05 -9.75 -9.67
C LEU A 55 -4.20 -10.46 -8.60
N LYS A 56 -4.61 -11.66 -8.17
CA LYS A 56 -3.89 -12.40 -7.13
C LYS A 56 -2.44 -12.68 -7.51
N ASP A 57 -2.19 -12.98 -8.79
CA ASP A 57 -0.87 -13.30 -9.31
C ASP A 57 0.05 -12.07 -9.41
N GLU A 58 -0.55 -10.88 -9.55
CA GLU A 58 0.17 -9.61 -9.68
C GLU A 58 0.56 -9.00 -8.33
N GLU A 59 -0.13 -9.40 -7.27
CA GLU A 59 0.03 -8.84 -5.93
C GLU A 59 1.46 -9.00 -5.38
N THR A 60 2.12 -10.11 -5.70
CA THR A 60 3.53 -10.36 -5.31
C THR A 60 4.52 -9.51 -6.09
N LYS A 61 4.11 -8.94 -7.23
CA LYS A 61 4.96 -8.21 -8.17
C LYS A 61 4.84 -6.68 -8.02
N ILE A 62 4.17 -6.20 -6.98
CA ILE A 62 4.05 -4.77 -6.69
C ILE A 62 5.39 -4.29 -6.11
N ALA A 63 6.02 -3.35 -6.78
CA ALA A 63 7.28 -2.76 -6.35
C ALA A 63 7.35 -1.27 -6.73
N TYR A 64 8.38 -0.57 -6.25
CA TYR A 64 8.69 0.76 -6.77
C TYR A 64 9.14 0.67 -8.23
N ALA A 65 8.75 1.68 -9.01
CA ALA A 65 9.18 1.78 -10.40
C ALA A 65 10.71 1.95 -10.46
N PRO A 66 11.42 1.26 -11.37
CA PRO A 66 12.89 1.24 -11.40
C PRO A 66 13.53 2.60 -11.67
N LYS A 67 12.80 3.53 -12.29
CA LYS A 67 13.26 4.91 -12.55
C LYS A 67 12.84 5.89 -11.45
N SER A 68 12.31 5.40 -10.34
CA SER A 68 11.85 6.24 -9.23
C SER A 68 13.01 6.57 -8.27
N PRO A 69 13.16 7.83 -7.83
CA PRO A 69 14.17 8.20 -6.83
C PRO A 69 13.97 7.51 -5.47
N LEU A 70 12.76 7.00 -5.22
CA LEU A 70 12.40 6.25 -4.01
C LEU A 70 13.00 4.85 -3.94
N THR A 71 13.63 4.38 -5.03
CA THR A 71 14.38 3.13 -5.05
C THR A 71 15.65 3.22 -4.19
N ASN A 72 16.16 4.43 -3.95
CA ASN A 72 17.37 4.62 -3.15
C ASN A 72 17.04 4.42 -1.66
N PRO A 73 17.70 3.48 -0.97
CA PRO A 73 17.44 3.19 0.45
C PRO A 73 17.81 4.36 1.36
N ASP A 74 18.65 5.29 0.91
CA ASP A 74 19.05 6.48 1.67
C ASP A 74 18.03 7.62 1.66
N HIS A 75 16.97 7.52 0.85
CA HIS A 75 15.99 8.58 0.75
C HIS A 75 15.22 8.74 2.08
N PRO A 76 15.04 9.97 2.60
CA PRO A 76 14.43 10.20 3.91
C PRO A 76 13.02 9.63 4.04
N VAL A 77 12.26 9.62 2.93
CA VAL A 77 10.91 9.04 2.88
C VAL A 77 10.94 7.51 3.09
N THR A 78 11.95 6.82 2.55
CA THR A 78 12.10 5.35 2.73
C THR A 78 12.54 5.01 4.15
N LYS A 79 13.42 5.82 4.75
CA LYS A 79 13.82 5.71 6.17
C LYS A 79 12.67 5.95 7.15
N ALA A 80 11.73 6.82 6.80
CA ALA A 80 10.54 7.03 7.62
C ALA A 80 9.62 5.80 7.59
N VAL A 81 9.49 5.13 6.43
CA VAL A 81 8.61 3.96 6.24
C VAL A 81 9.08 2.73 7.03
N SER A 82 10.37 2.63 7.38
CA SER A 82 10.92 1.52 8.18
C SER A 82 10.60 1.57 9.67
N ILE A 83 9.73 2.47 10.12
CA ILE A 83 9.15 2.40 11.47
C ILE A 83 7.86 1.57 11.33
N PRO A 84 7.87 0.27 11.64
CA PRO A 84 6.62 -0.46 11.72
C PRO A 84 5.78 0.24 12.77
N ALA A 85 4.55 0.64 12.38
CA ALA A 85 3.57 1.10 13.35
C ALA A 85 3.50 0.06 14.45
N GLU A 86 3.92 0.43 15.66
CA GLU A 86 3.68 -0.38 16.84
C GLU A 86 2.18 -0.73 16.86
N PRO A 87 1.81 -2.00 17.09
CA PRO A 87 0.41 -2.34 17.23
C PRO A 87 -0.14 -1.47 18.35
N ILE A 88 -1.23 -0.74 18.07
CA ILE A 88 -1.92 0.10 19.06
C ILE A 88 -2.26 -0.82 20.24
N SER A 89 -1.45 -0.73 21.30
CA SER A 89 -1.70 -1.36 22.58
C SER A 89 -3.08 -0.87 23.02
N GLN A 90 -4.06 -1.77 23.08
CA GLN A 90 -5.32 -1.48 23.74
C GLN A 90 -5.04 -1.36 25.24
N GLU A 91 -4.60 -0.18 25.65
CA GLU A 91 -4.39 0.14 27.05
C GLU A 91 -5.74 0.45 27.67
N GLY A 92 -6.34 -0.61 28.20
CA GLY A 92 -7.20 -0.60 29.38
C GLY A 92 -8.33 0.43 29.39
N ASN A 93 -9.49 0.04 28.84
CA ASN A 93 -10.75 0.49 29.44
C ASN A 93 -10.98 -0.28 30.75
N SER A 94 -10.14 0.02 31.74
CA SER A 94 -10.28 -0.42 33.12
C SER A 94 -10.05 0.82 33.98
N ARG A 95 -11.13 1.56 34.28
CA ARG A 95 -11.39 2.17 35.60
C ARG A 95 -12.70 2.99 35.61
N GLU A 96 -13.56 2.53 36.51
CA GLU A 96 -14.57 3.26 37.33
C GLU A 96 -15.83 3.84 36.67
#